data_AF-A0A2E1X8Y6-F1
#
_entry.id   AF-A0A2E1X8Y6-F1
#
_cell.length_a   1.000
_cell.length_b   1.000
_cell.length_c   1.000
_cell.angle_alpha   90.00
_cell.angle_beta   90.00
_cell.angle_gamma   90.00
#
_symmetry.space_group_name_H-M   'P 1'
#
loop_
_entity.id
_entity.type
_entity.pdbx_description
1 polymer ?
#
loop_
_entity_poly.entity_id
_entity_poly.type
_entity_poly.pdbx_seq_one_letter_code
_entity_poly.pdbx_strand_id
1 'polypeptide(L)'
;MKKLIIAAAASGLALAFAPAMASELEGHCEAYAAENGSDASGCACLAETADADATAELMSVEGPEDIESLSDNARGAIEACFPDA
;
A
#
# COMPACT_ATOMS: atom_id res chain seq x y z
N MET A 1 -14.21 -39.87 19.89
CA MET A 1 -13.38 -38.83 20.54
C MET A 1 -12.86 -37.91 19.44
N LYS A 2 -13.37 -36.67 19.39
CA LYS A 2 -13.05 -35.67 18.35
C LYS A 2 -11.62 -35.16 18.57
N LYS A 3 -10.74 -35.31 17.57
CA LYS A 3 -9.39 -34.72 17.57
C LYS A 3 -9.50 -33.30 17.02
N LEU A 4 -9.35 -32.33 17.91
CA LEU A 4 -9.23 -30.91 17.58
C LEU A 4 -7.81 -30.68 17.03
N ILE A 5 -7.69 -30.30 15.77
CA ILE A 5 -6.46 -29.70 15.24
C ILE A 5 -6.72 -28.20 15.21
N ILE A 6 -6.15 -27.53 16.21
CA ILE A 6 -6.03 -26.08 16.30
C ILE A 6 -4.88 -25.72 15.34
N ALA A 7 -5.23 -25.26 14.14
CA ALA A 7 -4.26 -24.64 13.24
C ALA A 7 -4.10 -23.18 13.67
N ALA A 8 -2.85 -22.80 13.88
CA ALA A 8 -2.38 -21.56 14.48
C ALA A 8 -3.07 -20.30 13.97
N ALA A 9 -3.70 -19.58 14.90
CA ALA A 9 -3.93 -18.15 14.75
C ALA A 9 -2.58 -17.45 14.95
N ALA A 10 -1.87 -17.19 13.84
CA ALA A 10 -0.80 -16.19 13.82
C ALA A 10 -1.44 -14.80 13.76
N SER A 11 -2.06 -14.41 14.86
CA SER A 11 -2.68 -13.10 15.03
C SER A 11 -2.20 -12.54 16.36
N GLY A 12 -1.13 -11.75 16.33
CA GLY A 12 -0.63 -11.09 17.52
C GLY A 12 0.51 -10.12 17.19
N LEU A 13 0.15 -8.83 17.16
CA LEU A 13 1.02 -7.64 17.13
C LEU A 13 1.46 -7.04 15.76
N ALA A 14 0.52 -6.83 14.83
CA ALA A 14 0.75 -5.85 13.73
C ALA A 14 -0.51 -5.05 13.29
N LEU A 15 -1.71 -5.39 13.77
CA LEU A 15 -2.98 -4.89 13.21
C LEU A 15 -3.53 -3.60 13.83
N ALA A 16 -2.79 -2.95 14.74
CA ALA A 16 -3.30 -1.75 15.43
C ALA A 16 -2.95 -0.42 14.75
N PHE A 17 -2.05 -0.42 13.75
CA PHE A 17 -1.60 0.79 13.04
C PHE A 17 -1.92 0.78 11.54
N ALA A 18 -2.27 -0.37 10.97
CA ALA A 18 -2.59 -0.53 9.56
C ALA A 18 -3.69 0.40 9.03
N PRO A 19 -4.86 0.58 9.70
CA PRO A 19 -5.92 1.42 9.11
C PRO A 19 -5.57 2.91 9.07
N ALA A 20 -4.73 3.38 9.99
CA ALA A 20 -4.27 4.77 9.98
C ALA A 20 -3.27 5.02 8.84
N MET A 21 -2.31 4.11 8.65
CA MET A 21 -1.31 4.21 7.58
C MET A 21 -1.91 4.04 6.19
N ALA A 22 -2.92 3.17 6.02
CA ALA A 22 -3.65 3.04 4.76
C ALA A 22 -4.38 4.34 4.39
N SER A 23 -5.06 4.97 5.36
CA SER A 23 -5.75 6.26 5.13
C SER A 23 -4.76 7.38 4.79
N GLU A 24 -3.57 7.37 5.40
CA GLU A 24 -2.52 8.36 5.14
C GLU A 24 -1.90 8.16 3.76
N LEU A 25 -1.65 6.92 3.36
CA LEU A 25 -1.16 6.56 2.04
C LEU A 25 -2.16 6.89 0.93
N GLU A 26 -3.46 6.63 1.14
CA GLU A 26 -4.50 7.01 0.19
C GLU A 26 -4.48 8.53 -0.04
N GLY A 27 -4.47 9.32 1.04
CA GLY A 27 -4.39 10.77 0.95
C GLY A 27 -3.10 11.29 0.30
N HIS A 28 -1.95 10.66 0.57
CA HIS A 28 -0.67 10.98 -0.06
C HIS A 28 -0.71 10.70 -1.57
N CYS A 29 -1.25 9.55 -1.96
CA CYS A 29 -1.43 9.17 -3.36
C CYS A 29 -2.37 10.13 -4.10
N GLU A 30 -3.51 10.50 -3.50
CA GLU A 30 -4.45 11.46 -4.10
C GLU A 30 -3.83 12.84 -4.27
N ALA A 31 -3.06 13.31 -3.29
CA ALA A 31 -2.33 14.57 -3.37
C ALA A 31 -1.30 14.53 -4.50
N TYR A 32 -0.47 13.48 -4.56
CA TYR A 32 0.49 13.27 -5.63
C TYR A 32 -0.19 13.28 -7.01
N ALA A 33 -1.31 12.59 -7.15
CA ALA A 33 -2.06 12.54 -8.40
C ALA A 33 -2.61 13.93 -8.79
N ALA A 34 -3.15 14.68 -7.83
CA ALA A 34 -3.66 16.03 -8.06
C ALA A 34 -2.54 17.03 -8.44
N GLU A 35 -1.37 16.94 -7.82
CA GLU A 35 -0.22 17.82 -8.08
C GLU A 35 0.42 17.55 -9.44
N ASN A 36 0.46 16.29 -9.87
CA ASN A 36 1.11 15.86 -11.10
C ASN A 36 0.15 15.68 -12.30
N GLY A 37 -1.16 15.83 -12.09
CA GLY A 37 -2.17 15.60 -13.13
C GLY A 37 -2.32 14.12 -13.52
N SER A 38 -2.04 13.22 -12.58
CA SER A 38 -2.14 11.76 -12.74
C SER A 38 -3.51 11.24 -12.32
N ASP A 39 -3.78 9.96 -12.60
CA ASP A 39 -5.01 9.29 -12.17
C ASP A 39 -4.97 8.97 -10.65
N ALA A 40 -6.05 9.29 -9.94
CA ALA A 40 -6.21 8.99 -8.51
C ALA A 40 -7.11 7.76 -8.26
N SER A 41 -7.69 7.17 -9.31
CA SER A 41 -8.70 6.11 -9.20
C SER A 41 -8.19 4.86 -8.49
N GLY A 42 -6.88 4.61 -8.54
CA GLY A 42 -6.22 3.47 -7.89
C GLY A 42 -5.72 3.73 -6.46
N CYS A 43 -5.83 4.95 -5.91
CA CYS A 43 -5.22 5.29 -4.61
C CYS A 43 -5.81 4.50 -3.43
N ALA A 44 -7.12 4.27 -3.41
CA ALA A 44 -7.75 3.42 -2.40
C ALA A 44 -7.29 1.96 -2.51
N CYS A 45 -7.14 1.44 -3.73
CA CYS A 45 -6.58 0.10 -3.97
C CYS A 45 -5.14 0.02 -3.47
N LEU A 46 -4.33 1.05 -3.74
CA LEU A 46 -2.93 1.11 -3.34
C LEU A 46 -2.80 1.06 -1.81
N ALA A 47 -3.62 1.82 -1.10
CA ALA A 47 -3.70 1.83 0.35
C ALA A 47 -4.08 0.49 0.98
N GLU A 48 -4.92 -0.31 0.30
CA GLU A 48 -5.28 -1.66 0.75
C GLU A 48 -4.25 -2.73 0.35
N THR A 49 -3.53 -2.52 -0.75
CA THR A 49 -2.63 -3.52 -1.35
C THR A 49 -1.20 -3.41 -0.84
N ALA A 50 -0.73 -2.18 -0.58
CA ALA A 50 0.62 -1.96 -0.08
C ALA A 50 0.78 -2.51 1.34
N ASP A 51 1.83 -3.31 1.54
CA ASP A 51 2.23 -3.70 2.90
C ASP A 51 2.98 -2.56 3.60
N ALA A 52 3.44 -2.81 4.83
CA ALA A 52 4.09 -1.79 5.65
C ALA A 52 5.40 -1.26 5.04
N ASP A 53 6.17 -2.11 4.35
CA ASP A 53 7.43 -1.73 3.73
C ASP A 53 7.15 -0.90 2.46
N ALA A 54 6.23 -1.39 1.61
CA ALA A 54 5.78 -0.66 0.44
C ALA A 54 5.15 0.70 0.80
N THR A 55 4.34 0.75 1.86
CA THR A 55 3.73 1.99 2.35
C THR A 55 4.78 3.02 2.75
N ALA A 56 5.82 2.61 3.48
CA ALA A 56 6.88 3.52 3.90
C ALA A 56 7.66 4.11 2.70
N GLU A 57 7.91 3.30 1.67
CA GLU A 57 8.54 3.76 0.43
C GLU A 57 7.62 4.72 -0.35
N LEU A 58 6.35 4.35 -0.52
CA LEU A 58 5.37 5.17 -1.25
C LEU A 58 5.10 6.52 -0.57
N MET A 59 5.09 6.56 0.76
CA MET A 59 4.99 7.80 1.54
C MET A 59 6.23 8.70 1.41
N SER A 60 7.35 8.17 0.89
CA SER A 60 8.58 8.93 0.65
C SER A 60 8.69 9.45 -0.78
N VAL A 61 7.73 9.13 -1.65
CA VAL A 61 7.67 9.64 -3.03
C VAL A 61 7.25 11.10 -2.99
N GLU A 62 8.13 11.99 -3.47
CA GLU A 62 7.85 13.43 -3.64
C GLU A 62 7.57 13.76 -5.11
N GLY A 63 8.21 13.03 -6.03
CA GLY A 63 8.13 13.29 -7.47
C GLY A 63 8.20 12.02 -8.33
N PRO A 64 7.96 12.16 -9.65
CA PRO A 64 8.00 11.05 -10.59
C PRO A 64 9.38 10.38 -10.68
N GLU A 65 10.47 11.09 -10.38
CA GLU A 65 11.82 10.53 -10.29
C GLU A 65 12.00 9.48 -9.18
N ASP A 66 11.21 9.55 -8.12
CA ASP A 66 11.29 8.62 -6.99
C ASP A 66 10.63 7.29 -7.30
N ILE A 67 9.64 7.28 -8.21
CA ILE A 67 8.91 6.08 -8.64
C ILE A 67 9.87 5.03 -9.21
N GLU A 68 10.88 5.45 -9.98
CA GLU A 68 11.86 4.51 -10.57
C GLU A 68 12.79 3.90 -9.52
N SER A 69 12.93 4.55 -8.35
CA SER A 69 13.79 4.13 -7.25
C SER A 69 13.08 3.21 -6.25
N LEU A 70 11.76 3.05 -6.39
CA LEU A 70 10.96 2.17 -5.56
C LEU A 70 11.38 0.70 -5.69
N SER A 71 11.25 -0.04 -4.60
CA SER A 71 11.41 -1.49 -4.62
C SER A 71 10.39 -2.18 -5.54
N ASP A 72 10.71 -3.40 -5.96
CA ASP A 72 9.80 -4.24 -6.74
C ASP A 72 8.46 -4.49 -6.00
N ASN A 73 8.47 -4.44 -4.66
CA ASN A 73 7.27 -4.61 -3.85
C ASN A 73 6.33 -3.40 -3.97
N ALA A 74 6.85 -2.19 -3.76
CA ALA A 74 6.09 -0.96 -3.89
C ALA A 74 5.60 -0.76 -5.35
N ARG A 75 6.46 -1.04 -6.33
CA ARG A 75 6.08 -1.00 -7.75
C ARG A 75 5.00 -2.02 -8.10
N GLY A 76 5.10 -3.24 -7.58
CA GLY A 76 4.08 -4.27 -7.79
C GLY A 76 2.71 -3.85 -7.23
N ALA A 77 2.68 -3.14 -6.10
CA ALA A 77 1.44 -2.60 -5.55
C ALA A 77 0.84 -1.49 -6.45
N ILE A 78 1.69 -0.62 -7.02
CA ILE A 78 1.26 0.38 -8.01
C ILE A 78 0.69 -0.32 -9.26
N GLU A 79 1.43 -1.25 -9.87
CA GLU A 79 1.01 -1.96 -11.08
C GLU A 79 -0.31 -2.73 -10.90
N ALA A 80 -0.55 -3.27 -9.70
CA ALA A 80 -1.80 -3.97 -9.39
C ALA A 80 -3.03 -3.04 -9.33
N CYS A 81 -2.83 -1.77 -8.96
CA CYS A 81 -3.90 -0.80 -8.75
C CYS A 81 -4.04 0.22 -9.88
N PHE A 82 -3.02 0.36 -10.71
CA PHE A 82 -2.96 1.25 -11.87
C PHE A 82 -2.50 0.49 -13.12
N PRO A 83 -3.32 -0.42 -13.68
CA PRO A 83 -2.93 -1.28 -14.79
C PRO A 83 -2.70 -0.54 -16.13
N ASP A 84 -3.13 0.72 -16.21
CA ASP A 84 -3.02 1.58 -17.39
C ASP A 84 -2.00 2.73 -17.22
N ALA A 85 -1.24 2.75 -16.12
CA ALA A 85 -0.24 3.79 -15.81
C ALA A 85 1.13 3.54 -16.45
#